data_AF-A0A2M8KV95-F1
#
_entry.id   AF-A0A2M8KV95-F1
#
_cell.length_a   1.000
_cell.length_b   1.000
_cell.length_c   1.000
_cell.angle_alpha   90.00
_cell.angle_beta   90.00
_cell.angle_gamma   90.00
#
_symmetry.space_group_name_H-M   'P 1'
#
loop_
_entity.id
_entity.type
_entity.pdbx_description
1 polymer ?
#
loop_
_entity_poly.entity_id
_entity_poly.type
_entity_poly.pdbx_seq_one_letter_code
_entity_poly.pdbx_strand_id
1 'polypeptide(L)'
;MYYIYILRTSANTLYIGQTNNLERRLKEHFDKKSKAAKYTRSFETLTLVYQEEYETRNEVMRRERQVKKWPKAKKEALITGSIKSKMKDVITDVSILGAGDMAKGIGTRLVAGGNNVTFFDRNTEKAQGLQKELTQVATGEVVVASKRLGESLSGEIVILAIPYEAVPGVIEQYGDELVGKILVDITNPVNFENFTLTTPPGSSAAEEIAKMVPGNTKVVKSFNTTFSGTLVEGVINGKPLDVFIAGDNNEAKGVVANLIESGGLRAIDAGPLESARALEGMQLIHIRLQEQLGTNWMSGIQITSEV
;
A
#
# COMPACT_ATOMS: atom_id res chain seq x y z
N MET A 1 1.46 28.55 7.28
CA MET A 1 0.40 27.53 7.21
C MET A 1 -0.47 27.77 5.99
N TYR A 2 -0.72 26.73 5.22
CA TYR A 2 -1.61 26.65 4.07
C TYR A 2 -2.72 25.64 4.37
N TYR A 3 -3.86 25.82 3.71
CA TYR A 3 -5.07 25.04 3.94
C TYR A 3 -5.62 24.54 2.61
N ILE A 4 -6.00 23.27 2.56
CA ILE A 4 -6.98 22.78 1.61
C ILE A 4 -8.34 22.75 2.32
N TYR A 5 -9.41 23.05 1.59
CA TYR A 5 -10.77 23.00 2.11
C TYR A 5 -11.73 22.47 1.05
N ILE A 6 -12.82 21.84 1.53
CA ILE A 6 -13.92 21.40 0.68
C ILE A 6 -15.21 22.11 1.12
N LEU A 7 -15.87 22.75 0.17
CA LEU A 7 -17.20 23.33 0.35
C LEU A 7 -18.24 22.42 -0.30
N ARG A 8 -19.33 22.15 0.42
CA ARG A 8 -20.54 21.53 -0.14
C ARG A 8 -21.51 22.62 -0.57
N THR A 9 -22.01 22.50 -1.80
CA THR A 9 -23.01 23.41 -2.37
C THR A 9 -24.43 22.94 -2.04
N SER A 10 -25.43 23.82 -2.20
CA SER A 10 -26.85 23.44 -2.11
C SER A 10 -27.27 22.35 -3.10
N ALA A 11 -26.55 22.20 -4.23
CA ALA A 11 -26.77 21.13 -5.20
C ALA A 11 -26.05 19.81 -4.84
N ASN A 12 -25.51 19.70 -3.61
CA ASN A 12 -24.76 18.54 -3.13
C ASN A 12 -23.52 18.20 -4.00
N THR A 13 -22.90 19.22 -4.59
CA THR A 13 -21.60 19.14 -5.28
C THR A 13 -20.48 19.62 -4.36
N LEU A 14 -19.25 19.21 -4.66
CA LEU A 14 -18.08 19.53 -3.86
C LEU A 14 -17.15 20.48 -4.62
N TYR A 15 -16.84 21.62 -4.01
CA TYR A 15 -15.80 22.53 -4.48
C TYR A 15 -14.55 22.34 -3.61
N ILE A 16 -13.39 22.18 -4.24
CA ILE A 16 -12.10 22.01 -3.56
C ILE A 16 -11.22 23.21 -3.88
N GLY A 17 -10.67 23.84 -2.84
CA GLY A 17 -9.77 24.98 -2.97
C GLY A 17 -8.63 24.93 -1.97
N GLN A 18 -7.67 25.82 -2.17
CA GLN A 18 -6.54 26.05 -1.26
C GLN A 18 -6.37 27.54 -0.91
N THR A 19 -5.76 27.83 0.22
CA THR A 19 -5.48 29.20 0.70
C THR A 19 -4.42 29.22 1.81
N ASN A 20 -3.76 30.35 2.02
CA ASN A 20 -2.91 30.57 3.21
C ASN A 20 -3.64 31.30 4.35
N ASN A 21 -4.90 31.69 4.12
CA ASN A 21 -5.77 32.29 5.11
C ASN A 21 -7.19 31.76 4.87
N LEU A 22 -7.61 30.80 5.70
CA LEU A 22 -8.86 30.09 5.51
C LEU A 22 -10.07 30.97 5.82
N GLU A 23 -10.06 31.65 6.97
CA GLU A 23 -11.15 32.53 7.40
C GLU A 23 -11.49 33.60 6.35
N ARG A 24 -10.48 34.31 5.85
CA ARG A 24 -10.65 35.30 4.77
C ARG A 24 -11.27 34.65 3.54
N ARG A 25 -10.80 33.46 3.15
CA ARG A 25 -11.25 32.81 1.93
C ARG A 25 -12.68 32.29 2.03
N LEU A 26 -13.07 31.75 3.20
CA LEU A 26 -14.44 31.34 3.47
C LEU A 26 -15.38 32.55 3.44
N LYS A 27 -14.98 33.67 4.05
CA LYS A 27 -15.74 34.92 3.99
C LYS A 27 -15.91 35.43 2.56
N GLU A 28 -14.88 35.36 1.71
CA GLU A 28 -15.01 35.70 0.29
C GLU A 28 -16.06 34.83 -0.43
N HIS A 29 -16.08 33.53 -0.16
CA HIS A 29 -17.05 32.60 -0.73
C HIS A 29 -18.48 32.83 -0.20
N PHE A 30 -18.66 32.97 1.12
CA PHE A 30 -19.97 33.16 1.75
C PHE A 30 -20.58 34.51 1.44
N ASP A 31 -19.78 35.58 1.39
CA ASP A 31 -20.21 36.93 1.00
C ASP A 31 -20.38 37.08 -0.53
N LYS A 32 -20.10 36.03 -1.32
CA LYS A 32 -20.15 36.00 -2.79
C LYS A 32 -19.40 37.15 -3.46
N LYS A 33 -18.27 37.57 -2.89
CA LYS A 33 -17.44 38.67 -3.40
C LYS A 33 -16.90 38.38 -4.80
N SER A 34 -16.53 39.41 -5.54
CA SER A 34 -15.93 39.28 -6.88
C SER A 34 -14.69 38.38 -6.92
N LYS A 35 -13.94 38.31 -5.81
CA LYS A 35 -12.76 37.45 -5.62
C LYS A 35 -13.09 35.96 -5.36
N ALA A 36 -14.36 35.61 -5.11
CA ALA A 36 -14.79 34.22 -4.98
C ALA A 36 -14.75 33.49 -6.32
N ALA A 37 -14.53 32.17 -6.27
CA ALA A 37 -14.56 31.35 -7.47
C ALA A 37 -15.91 31.51 -8.20
N LYS A 38 -15.87 31.69 -9.52
CA LYS A 38 -17.07 31.87 -10.34
C LYS A 38 -18.08 30.73 -10.13
N TYR A 39 -17.59 29.50 -10.04
CA TYR A 39 -18.39 28.31 -9.78
C TYR A 39 -19.19 28.40 -8.47
N THR A 40 -18.57 28.83 -7.37
CA THR A 40 -19.26 28.87 -6.06
C THR A 40 -20.30 29.98 -5.95
N ARG A 41 -20.20 31.04 -6.77
CA ARG A 41 -21.10 32.20 -6.70
C ARG A 41 -22.52 31.90 -7.17
N SER A 42 -22.72 30.89 -8.01
CA SER A 42 -24.04 30.50 -8.53
C SER A 42 -24.89 29.69 -7.57
N PHE A 43 -24.35 29.25 -6.42
CA PHE A 43 -25.08 28.45 -5.44
C PHE A 43 -25.63 29.32 -4.31
N GLU A 44 -26.80 28.94 -3.80
CA GLU A 44 -27.48 29.67 -2.71
C GLU A 44 -26.69 29.60 -1.42
N THR A 45 -26.36 28.39 -0.99
CA THR A 45 -25.63 28.09 0.25
C THR A 45 -24.36 27.30 -0.02
N LEU A 46 -23.37 27.53 0.84
CA LEU A 46 -22.08 26.84 0.86
C LEU A 46 -21.78 26.46 2.31
N THR A 47 -21.35 25.22 2.53
CA THR A 47 -20.95 24.75 3.87
C THR A 47 -19.52 24.23 3.82
N LEU A 48 -18.68 24.66 4.75
CA LEU A 48 -17.37 24.03 4.95
C LEU A 48 -17.60 22.64 5.55
N VAL A 49 -17.25 21.61 4.77
CA VAL A 49 -17.42 20.22 5.20
C VAL A 49 -16.10 19.56 5.56
N TYR A 50 -14.97 20.21 5.23
CA TYR A 50 -13.66 19.61 5.40
C TYR A 50 -12.51 20.63 5.29
N GLN A 51 -11.45 20.45 6.09
CA GLN A 51 -10.21 21.22 6.00
C GLN A 51 -8.98 20.38 6.43
N GLU A 52 -7.82 20.67 5.83
CA GLU A 52 -6.51 20.15 6.28
C GLU A 52 -5.45 21.26 6.21
N GLU A 53 -4.44 21.16 7.06
CA GLU A 53 -3.33 22.11 7.19
C GLU A 53 -2.01 21.56 6.66
N TYR A 54 -1.21 22.44 6.06
CA TYR A 54 0.08 22.17 5.42
C TYR A 54 1.09 23.29 5.70
N GLU A 55 2.36 22.96 5.84
CA GLU A 55 3.40 23.95 6.14
C GLU A 55 3.77 24.73 4.89
N THR A 56 3.85 24.06 3.74
CA THR A 56 4.31 24.65 2.49
C THR A 56 3.22 24.78 1.43
N ARG A 57 3.42 25.75 0.51
CA ARG A 57 2.52 25.96 -0.62
C ARG A 57 2.51 24.76 -1.58
N ASN A 58 3.64 24.08 -1.70
CA ASN A 58 3.81 22.95 -2.62
C ASN A 58 3.00 21.73 -2.17
N GLU A 59 2.99 21.45 -0.86
CA GLU A 59 2.18 20.38 -0.27
C GLU A 59 0.69 20.58 -0.55
N VAL A 60 0.15 21.76 -0.22
CA VAL A 60 -1.28 22.04 -0.42
C VAL A 60 -1.66 21.98 -1.89
N MET A 61 -0.78 22.40 -2.80
CA MET A 61 -1.00 22.34 -4.26
C MET A 61 -1.05 20.91 -4.78
N ARG A 62 -0.17 20.03 -4.29
CA ARG A 62 -0.19 18.60 -4.63
C ARG A 62 -1.47 17.95 -4.10
N ARG A 63 -1.83 18.24 -2.85
CA ARG A 63 -3.05 17.71 -2.23
C ARG A 63 -4.30 18.17 -2.95
N GLU A 64 -4.42 19.45 -3.29
CA GLU A 64 -5.57 19.98 -4.02
C GLU A 64 -5.75 19.27 -5.37
N ARG A 65 -4.66 19.07 -6.13
CA ARG A 65 -4.69 18.30 -7.38
C ARG A 65 -5.12 16.85 -7.17
N GLN A 66 -4.63 16.20 -6.12
CA GLN A 66 -4.98 14.83 -5.79
C GLN A 66 -6.47 14.70 -5.46
N VAL A 67 -6.96 15.49 -4.52
CA VAL A 67 -8.37 15.44 -4.08
C VAL A 67 -9.30 15.82 -5.23
N LYS A 68 -8.95 16.78 -6.09
CA LYS A 68 -9.77 17.11 -7.28
C LYS A 68 -9.98 15.91 -8.21
N LYS A 69 -8.97 15.06 -8.39
CA LYS A 69 -9.03 13.86 -9.24
C LYS A 69 -9.81 12.69 -8.62
N TRP A 70 -10.11 12.70 -7.33
CA TRP A 70 -10.80 11.58 -6.68
C TRP A 70 -12.26 11.43 -7.15
N PRO A 71 -12.77 10.18 -7.22
CA PRO A 71 -14.21 9.94 -7.36
C PRO A 71 -14.99 10.58 -6.22
N LYS A 72 -16.27 10.94 -6.46
CA LYS A 72 -17.12 11.55 -5.43
C LYS A 72 -17.17 10.71 -4.15
N ALA A 73 -17.31 9.39 -4.26
CA ALA A 73 -17.34 8.48 -3.12
C ALA A 73 -16.10 8.59 -2.21
N LYS A 74 -14.89 8.68 -2.79
CA LYS A 74 -13.64 8.82 -2.02
C LYS A 74 -13.53 10.20 -1.35
N LYS A 75 -14.07 11.25 -1.97
CA LYS A 75 -14.15 12.60 -1.36
C LYS A 75 -15.13 12.61 -0.19
N GLU A 76 -16.28 11.95 -0.33
CA GLU A 76 -17.28 11.81 0.74
C GLU A 76 -16.68 11.03 1.92
N ALA A 77 -15.96 9.95 1.66
CA ALA A 77 -15.29 9.17 2.70
C ALA A 77 -14.18 9.97 3.44
N LEU A 78 -13.51 10.91 2.75
CA LEU A 78 -12.59 11.86 3.39
C LEU A 78 -13.35 12.84 4.31
N ILE A 79 -14.49 13.35 3.85
CA ILE A 79 -15.34 14.29 4.60
C ILE A 79 -15.91 13.63 5.88
N THR A 80 -16.35 12.38 5.79
CA THR A 80 -16.93 11.64 6.92
C THR A 80 -15.87 11.09 7.89
N GLY A 81 -14.58 11.27 7.59
CA GLY A 81 -13.48 10.73 8.39
C GLY A 81 -13.29 9.20 8.22
N SER A 82 -14.01 8.58 7.30
CA SER A 82 -13.89 7.15 6.97
C SER A 82 -12.60 6.82 6.21
N ILE A 83 -11.90 7.84 5.70
CA ILE A 83 -10.53 7.77 5.21
C ILE A 83 -9.74 8.90 5.87
N LYS A 84 -8.68 8.58 6.62
CA LYS A 84 -7.80 9.59 7.24
C LYS A 84 -7.06 10.40 6.17
N SER A 85 -6.86 11.68 6.45
CA SER A 85 -6.42 12.68 5.48
C SER A 85 -4.93 12.77 5.20
N LYS A 86 -4.12 11.97 5.87
CA LYS A 86 -2.67 12.05 5.81
C LYS A 86 -2.10 10.64 5.62
N MET A 87 -1.78 10.28 4.38
CA MET A 87 -0.94 9.10 4.10
C MET A 87 -0.05 9.34 2.87
N LYS A 88 0.46 10.58 2.68
CA LYS A 88 1.55 10.81 1.70
C LYS A 88 2.77 11.57 2.23
N ASP A 89 2.77 12.00 3.49
CA ASP A 89 3.93 12.65 4.12
C ASP A 89 4.31 12.04 5.49
N VAL A 90 3.79 10.84 5.82
CA VAL A 90 4.22 10.09 7.00
C VAL A 90 5.08 8.94 6.51
N ILE A 91 6.38 9.02 6.83
CA ILE A 91 7.30 7.91 6.66
C ILE A 91 6.72 6.74 7.48
N THR A 92 6.37 5.64 6.80
CA THR A 92 5.85 4.44 7.46
C THR A 92 7.01 3.50 7.74
N ASP A 93 7.09 2.96 8.95
CA ASP A 93 8.04 1.90 9.28
C ASP A 93 7.47 0.53 8.87
N VAL A 94 8.20 -0.20 8.03
CA VAL A 94 7.82 -1.53 7.55
C VAL A 94 8.90 -2.55 7.91
N SER A 95 8.50 -3.63 8.57
CA SER A 95 9.36 -4.79 8.83
C SER A 95 9.20 -5.82 7.72
N ILE A 96 10.30 -6.27 7.10
CA ILE A 96 10.29 -7.34 6.09
C ILE A 96 11.04 -8.54 6.67
N LEU A 97 10.34 -9.65 6.85
CA LEU A 97 10.91 -10.90 7.33
C LEU A 97 11.42 -11.69 6.12
N GLY A 98 12.74 -11.85 6.02
CA GLY A 98 13.48 -12.38 4.89
C GLY A 98 14.25 -11.31 4.12
N ALA A 99 15.39 -11.70 3.55
CA ALA A 99 16.25 -10.85 2.71
C ALA A 99 16.51 -11.44 1.31
N GLY A 100 15.54 -12.21 0.76
CA GLY A 100 15.61 -12.76 -0.61
C GLY A 100 15.22 -11.77 -1.71
N ASP A 101 15.10 -12.26 -2.95
CA ASP A 101 14.82 -11.40 -4.12
C ASP A 101 13.47 -10.69 -4.02
N MET A 102 12.45 -11.35 -3.47
CA MET A 102 11.15 -10.71 -3.21
C MET A 102 11.27 -9.59 -2.16
N ALA A 103 12.04 -9.82 -1.08
CA ALA A 103 12.31 -8.77 -0.09
C ALA A 103 13.03 -7.58 -0.73
N LYS A 104 13.96 -7.83 -1.65
CA LYS A 104 14.62 -6.78 -2.44
C LYS A 104 13.62 -6.01 -3.30
N GLY A 105 12.83 -6.69 -4.12
CA GLY A 105 11.85 -6.05 -5.00
C GLY A 105 10.83 -5.20 -4.24
N ILE A 106 10.25 -5.76 -3.16
CA ILE A 106 9.31 -5.03 -2.30
C ILE A 106 10.01 -3.87 -1.60
N GLY A 107 11.19 -4.10 -1.02
CA GLY A 107 12.00 -3.09 -0.34
C GLY A 107 12.33 -1.90 -1.24
N THR A 108 12.73 -2.14 -2.50
CA THR A 108 12.96 -1.09 -3.51
C THR A 108 11.73 -0.21 -3.68
N ARG A 109 10.53 -0.81 -3.76
CA ARG A 109 9.28 -0.07 -3.95
C ARG A 109 8.89 0.71 -2.70
N LEU A 110 9.06 0.15 -1.52
CA LEU A 110 8.76 0.84 -0.26
C LEU A 110 9.68 2.03 -0.04
N VAL A 111 10.98 1.88 -0.30
CA VAL A 111 11.97 2.98 -0.24
C VAL A 111 11.65 4.06 -1.27
N ALA A 112 11.35 3.69 -2.52
CA ALA A 112 10.91 4.63 -3.54
C ALA A 112 9.62 5.38 -3.15
N GLY A 113 8.76 4.72 -2.38
CA GLY A 113 7.54 5.28 -1.82
C GLY A 113 7.71 6.10 -0.55
N GLY A 114 8.96 6.34 -0.09
CA GLY A 114 9.26 7.19 1.07
C GLY A 114 9.11 6.50 2.42
N ASN A 115 9.15 5.17 2.48
CA ASN A 115 8.93 4.40 3.71
C ASN A 115 10.25 3.86 4.27
N ASN A 116 10.35 3.81 5.60
CA ASN A 116 11.43 3.14 6.29
C ASN A 116 11.26 1.62 6.17
N VAL A 117 12.37 0.92 5.96
CA VAL A 117 12.37 -0.54 5.81
C VAL A 117 13.39 -1.15 6.75
N THR A 118 12.97 -2.14 7.53
CA THR A 118 13.87 -2.98 8.32
C THR A 118 13.79 -4.42 7.83
N PHE A 119 14.92 -4.97 7.35
CA PHE A 119 15.02 -6.38 6.95
C PHE A 119 15.39 -7.27 8.13
N PHE A 120 14.73 -8.40 8.29
CA PHE A 120 15.02 -9.39 9.31
C PHE A 120 15.37 -10.72 8.65
N ASP A 121 16.58 -11.24 8.85
CA ASP A 121 16.96 -12.53 8.30
C ASP A 121 17.82 -13.33 9.30
N ARG A 122 17.80 -14.66 9.18
CA ARG A 122 18.70 -15.53 9.95
C ARG A 122 20.15 -15.34 9.50
N ASN A 123 20.35 -15.10 8.19
CA ASN A 123 21.61 -14.70 7.62
C ASN A 123 21.73 -13.16 7.67
N THR A 124 22.40 -12.67 8.71
CA THR A 124 22.58 -11.23 8.94
C THR A 124 23.41 -10.56 7.84
N GLU A 125 24.39 -11.26 7.24
CA GLU A 125 25.19 -10.70 6.15
C GLU A 125 24.34 -10.43 4.91
N LYS A 126 23.40 -11.34 4.61
CA LYS A 126 22.44 -11.17 3.50
C LYS A 126 21.55 -9.95 3.72
N ALA A 127 20.98 -9.81 4.91
CA ALA A 127 20.14 -8.67 5.27
C ALA A 127 20.93 -7.34 5.24
N GLN A 128 22.17 -7.34 5.74
CA GLN A 128 23.07 -6.18 5.68
C GLN A 128 23.47 -5.81 4.25
N GLY A 129 23.67 -6.79 3.38
CA GLY A 129 23.93 -6.57 1.95
C GLY A 129 22.77 -5.84 1.29
N LEU A 130 21.54 -6.30 1.52
CA LEU A 130 20.34 -5.67 0.99
C LEU A 130 20.09 -4.28 1.58
N GLN A 131 20.34 -4.11 2.89
CA GLN A 131 20.31 -2.80 3.54
C GLN A 131 21.25 -1.82 2.82
N LYS A 132 22.53 -2.19 2.65
CA LYS A 132 23.53 -1.33 2.00
C LYS A 132 23.12 -0.95 0.58
N GLU A 133 22.60 -1.91 -0.19
CA GLU A 133 22.13 -1.66 -1.56
C GLU A 133 20.99 -0.64 -1.57
N LEU A 134 19.95 -0.83 -0.74
CA LEU A 134 18.79 0.05 -0.77
C LEU A 134 19.03 1.40 -0.10
N THR A 135 19.95 1.50 0.86
CA THR A 135 20.39 2.80 1.41
C THR A 135 20.99 3.70 0.32
N GLN A 136 21.66 3.15 -0.70
CA GLN A 136 22.27 3.95 -1.77
C GLN A 136 21.24 4.63 -2.69
N VAL A 137 20.04 4.05 -2.80
CA VAL A 137 18.95 4.58 -3.63
C VAL A 137 17.85 5.26 -2.81
N ALA A 138 17.93 5.19 -1.48
CA ALA A 138 17.05 5.91 -0.59
C ALA A 138 17.24 7.42 -0.75
N THR A 139 16.14 8.17 -0.70
CA THR A 139 16.15 9.63 -0.81
C THR A 139 15.39 10.25 0.34
N GLY A 140 15.71 11.51 0.68
CA GLY A 140 15.10 12.19 1.82
C GLY A 140 15.50 11.57 3.17
N GLU A 141 14.57 11.47 4.09
CA GLU A 141 14.77 10.97 5.46
C GLU A 141 14.52 9.46 5.60
N VAL A 142 14.43 8.72 4.48
CA VAL A 142 14.17 7.27 4.49
C VAL A 142 15.33 6.51 5.11
N VAL A 143 15.03 5.70 6.12
CA VAL A 143 15.95 4.81 6.79
C VAL A 143 15.76 3.38 6.31
N VAL A 144 16.86 2.76 5.90
CA VAL A 144 16.94 1.32 5.64
C VAL A 144 17.84 0.68 6.69
N ALA A 145 17.29 -0.30 7.40
CA ALA A 145 17.97 -1.03 8.47
C ALA A 145 17.94 -2.54 8.22
N SER A 146 18.78 -3.28 8.94
CA SER A 146 18.71 -4.73 9.02
C SER A 146 18.89 -5.20 10.47
N LYS A 147 18.26 -6.32 10.79
CA LYS A 147 18.28 -7.00 12.08
C LYS A 147 18.32 -8.52 11.86
N ARG A 148 18.68 -9.27 12.89
CA ARG A 148 18.52 -10.72 12.95
C ARG A 148 17.05 -11.08 13.15
N LEU A 149 16.59 -12.14 12.51
CA LEU A 149 15.25 -12.69 12.74
C LEU A 149 15.07 -13.07 14.23
N GLY A 150 13.97 -12.62 14.83
CA GLY A 150 13.70 -12.75 16.27
C GLY A 150 14.02 -11.52 17.11
N GLU A 151 14.73 -10.53 16.56
CA GLU A 151 14.82 -9.21 17.20
C GLU A 151 13.52 -8.42 17.00
N SER A 152 13.22 -7.49 17.91
CA SER A 152 11.93 -6.79 17.93
C SER A 152 11.60 -6.04 16.64
N LEU A 153 10.35 -6.18 16.24
CA LEU A 153 9.77 -5.61 15.03
C LEU A 153 9.64 -4.09 15.14
N SER A 154 9.74 -3.43 14.00
CA SER A 154 9.51 -1.99 13.85
C SER A 154 8.19 -1.73 13.12
N GLY A 155 7.48 -0.66 13.47
CA GLY A 155 6.29 -0.19 12.74
C GLY A 155 5.06 -1.08 12.86
N GLU A 156 3.98 -0.70 12.19
CA GLU A 156 2.67 -1.39 12.27
C GLU A 156 2.48 -2.46 11.18
N ILE A 157 3.43 -2.58 10.24
CA ILE A 157 3.32 -3.42 9.05
C ILE A 157 4.49 -4.41 9.01
N VAL A 158 4.16 -5.68 8.83
CA VAL A 158 5.11 -6.79 8.76
C VAL A 158 4.85 -7.56 7.46
N ILE A 159 5.88 -7.78 6.65
CA ILE A 159 5.79 -8.51 5.38
C ILE A 159 6.51 -9.86 5.51
N LEU A 160 5.79 -10.95 5.24
CA LEU A 160 6.31 -12.33 5.28
C LEU A 160 7.06 -12.70 4.00
N ALA A 161 8.24 -12.12 3.76
CA ALA A 161 9.09 -12.43 2.60
C ALA A 161 9.97 -13.68 2.81
N ILE A 162 9.35 -14.74 3.33
CA ILE A 162 9.94 -16.05 3.64
C ILE A 162 9.15 -17.16 2.92
N PRO A 163 9.72 -18.37 2.79
CA PRO A 163 8.96 -19.53 2.34
C PRO A 163 7.78 -19.85 3.26
N TYR A 164 6.69 -20.39 2.68
CA TYR A 164 5.44 -20.67 3.40
C TYR A 164 5.65 -21.60 4.62
N GLU A 165 6.47 -22.64 4.46
CA GLU A 165 6.80 -23.61 5.49
C GLU A 165 7.50 -23.01 6.71
N ALA A 166 8.13 -21.84 6.57
CA ALA A 166 8.79 -21.14 7.67
C ALA A 166 7.82 -20.24 8.46
N VAL A 167 6.64 -19.94 7.92
CA VAL A 167 5.71 -18.96 8.50
C VAL A 167 5.21 -19.36 9.89
N PRO A 168 4.80 -20.62 10.17
CA PRO A 168 4.32 -20.99 11.51
C PRO A 168 5.35 -20.71 12.61
N GLY A 169 6.61 -21.09 12.39
CA GLY A 169 7.69 -20.86 13.35
C GLY A 169 8.01 -19.37 13.55
N VAL A 170 7.84 -18.54 12.51
CA VAL A 170 8.00 -17.08 12.62
C VAL A 170 6.85 -16.44 13.39
N ILE A 171 5.61 -16.89 13.17
CA ILE A 171 4.45 -16.38 13.93
C ILE A 171 4.58 -16.76 15.40
N GLU A 172 5.00 -18.00 15.70
CA GLU A 172 5.30 -18.43 17.06
C GLU A 172 6.41 -17.60 17.70
N GLN A 173 7.51 -17.37 16.96
CA GLN A 173 8.66 -16.62 17.47
C GLN A 173 8.33 -15.17 17.84
N TYR A 174 7.51 -14.48 17.03
CA TYR A 174 7.15 -13.08 17.29
C TYR A 174 5.96 -12.93 18.24
N GLY A 175 5.05 -13.90 18.29
CA GLY A 175 3.94 -13.95 19.24
C GLY A 175 3.22 -12.62 19.39
N ASP A 176 3.13 -12.12 20.63
CA ASP A 176 2.42 -10.89 20.99
C ASP A 176 2.93 -9.63 20.26
N GLU A 177 4.17 -9.63 19.74
CA GLU A 177 4.64 -8.52 18.91
C GLU A 177 3.80 -8.36 17.64
N LEU A 178 3.05 -9.36 17.18
CA LEU A 178 2.19 -9.24 16.00
C LEU A 178 0.82 -8.61 16.31
N VAL A 179 0.40 -8.58 17.58
CA VAL A 179 -0.95 -8.15 17.98
C VAL A 179 -1.23 -6.73 17.48
N GLY A 180 -2.32 -6.58 16.72
CA GLY A 180 -2.78 -5.31 16.17
C GLY A 180 -2.05 -4.83 14.91
N LYS A 181 -0.95 -5.49 14.52
CA LYS A 181 -0.22 -5.17 13.29
C LYS A 181 -0.95 -5.67 12.04
N ILE A 182 -0.55 -5.13 10.90
CA ILE A 182 -0.90 -5.63 9.58
C ILE A 182 0.17 -6.63 9.15
N LEU A 183 -0.23 -7.88 8.95
CA LEU A 183 0.65 -8.94 8.46
C LEU A 183 0.37 -9.18 6.97
N VAL A 184 1.32 -8.80 6.12
CA VAL A 184 1.22 -8.98 4.67
C VAL A 184 1.83 -10.31 4.28
N ASP A 185 0.98 -11.24 3.87
CA ASP A 185 1.37 -12.54 3.32
C ASP A 185 1.66 -12.41 1.81
N ILE A 186 2.90 -12.70 1.43
CA ILE A 186 3.34 -12.71 0.02
C ILE A 186 3.64 -14.13 -0.50
N THR A 187 3.42 -15.15 0.33
CA THR A 187 3.88 -16.51 0.06
C THR A 187 3.15 -17.13 -1.12
N ASN A 188 3.81 -18.05 -1.82
CA ASN A 188 3.16 -18.96 -2.76
C ASN A 188 3.51 -20.38 -2.35
N PRO A 189 2.57 -21.16 -1.79
CA PRO A 189 2.84 -22.46 -1.20
C PRO A 189 2.95 -23.55 -2.29
N VAL A 190 3.93 -23.45 -3.18
CA VAL A 190 4.07 -24.34 -4.35
C VAL A 190 4.88 -25.58 -4.02
N ASN A 191 4.35 -26.75 -4.34
CA ASN A 191 5.13 -27.98 -4.50
C ASN A 191 5.68 -28.03 -5.92
N PHE A 192 6.99 -27.86 -6.07
CA PHE A 192 7.66 -27.82 -7.38
C PHE A 192 7.85 -29.20 -8.04
N GLU A 193 7.65 -30.31 -7.31
CA GLU A 193 7.76 -31.66 -7.89
C GLU A 193 6.54 -32.01 -8.74
N ASN A 194 5.35 -31.60 -8.30
CA ASN A 194 4.08 -31.92 -8.96
C ASN A 194 3.27 -30.67 -9.39
N PHE A 195 3.81 -29.46 -9.17
CA PHE A 195 3.18 -28.18 -9.48
C PHE A 195 1.76 -28.06 -8.92
N THR A 196 1.63 -28.31 -7.62
CA THR A 196 0.38 -28.10 -6.85
C THR A 196 0.60 -27.12 -5.70
N LEU A 197 -0.49 -26.65 -5.08
CA LEU A 197 -0.39 -25.90 -3.82
C LEU A 197 -0.32 -26.88 -2.64
N THR A 198 0.49 -26.56 -1.64
CA THR A 198 0.66 -27.37 -0.41
C THR A 198 -0.37 -27.07 0.67
N THR A 199 -1.27 -26.12 0.42
CA THR A 199 -2.38 -25.78 1.32
C THR A 199 -3.49 -26.82 1.28
N PRO A 200 -4.31 -26.93 2.35
CA PRO A 200 -5.48 -27.79 2.35
C PRO A 200 -6.44 -27.45 1.19
N PRO A 201 -7.13 -28.44 0.60
CA PRO A 201 -8.14 -28.19 -0.42
C PRO A 201 -9.19 -27.18 0.03
N GLY A 202 -9.48 -26.20 -0.82
CA GLY A 202 -10.45 -25.14 -0.51
C GLY A 202 -9.95 -24.09 0.48
N SER A 203 -8.64 -23.99 0.71
CA SER A 203 -7.99 -22.96 1.53
C SER A 203 -6.81 -22.32 0.80
N SER A 204 -6.19 -21.34 1.45
CA SER A 204 -5.02 -20.60 0.97
C SER A 204 -4.00 -20.43 2.10
N ALA A 205 -2.75 -20.10 1.76
CA ALA A 205 -1.73 -19.82 2.77
C ALA A 205 -2.17 -18.65 3.67
N ALA A 206 -2.74 -17.60 3.08
CA ALA A 206 -3.22 -16.45 3.85
C ALA A 206 -4.34 -16.81 4.85
N GLU A 207 -5.25 -17.70 4.48
CA GLU A 207 -6.30 -18.17 5.39
C GLU A 207 -5.75 -19.06 6.50
N GLU A 208 -4.79 -19.95 6.21
CA GLU A 208 -4.11 -20.71 7.26
C GLU A 208 -3.32 -19.80 8.20
N ILE A 209 -2.64 -18.78 7.67
CA ILE A 209 -1.93 -17.76 8.45
C ILE A 209 -2.90 -17.00 9.36
N ALA A 210 -4.08 -16.61 8.85
CA ALA A 210 -5.09 -15.91 9.65
C ALA A 210 -5.60 -16.72 10.84
N LYS A 211 -5.54 -18.06 10.80
CA LYS A 211 -5.93 -18.92 11.94
C LYS A 211 -4.89 -18.99 13.04
N MET A 212 -3.62 -18.69 12.75
CA MET A 212 -2.49 -18.84 13.68
C MET A 212 -2.00 -17.52 14.28
N VAL A 213 -2.32 -16.37 13.68
CA VAL A 213 -1.89 -15.07 14.20
C VAL A 213 -2.59 -14.71 15.52
N PRO A 214 -1.89 -14.05 16.46
CA PRO A 214 -2.47 -13.71 17.75
C PRO A 214 -3.34 -12.45 17.72
N GLY A 215 -4.29 -12.39 18.66
CA GLY A 215 -5.09 -11.19 18.94
C GLY A 215 -5.85 -10.65 17.74
N ASN A 216 -5.76 -9.34 17.51
CA ASN A 216 -6.41 -8.63 16.41
C ASN A 216 -5.46 -8.34 15.22
N THR A 217 -4.46 -9.21 15.00
CA THR A 217 -3.56 -9.12 13.84
C THR A 217 -4.37 -9.17 12.53
N LYS A 218 -4.10 -8.25 11.60
CA LYS A 218 -4.86 -8.09 10.35
C LYS A 218 -4.07 -8.70 9.20
N VAL A 219 -4.48 -9.88 8.71
CA VAL A 219 -3.80 -10.54 7.58
C VAL A 219 -4.28 -9.96 6.25
N VAL A 220 -3.33 -9.69 5.36
CA VAL A 220 -3.57 -9.21 3.99
C VAL A 220 -2.71 -10.01 3.02
N LYS A 221 -3.31 -10.65 2.02
CA LYS A 221 -2.58 -11.24 0.89
C LYS A 221 -2.19 -10.12 -0.07
N SER A 222 -0.92 -10.04 -0.44
CA SER A 222 -0.46 -9.08 -1.45
C SER A 222 0.88 -9.51 -2.06
N PHE A 223 1.28 -8.88 -3.16
CA PHE A 223 2.57 -9.09 -3.87
C PHE A 223 2.84 -10.52 -4.39
N ASN A 224 2.06 -11.53 -4.00
CA ASN A 224 2.30 -12.93 -4.34
C ASN A 224 2.29 -13.16 -5.85
N THR A 225 1.54 -12.37 -6.61
CA THR A 225 1.38 -12.48 -8.07
C THR A 225 2.40 -11.65 -8.87
N THR A 226 3.49 -11.22 -8.22
CA THR A 226 4.55 -10.41 -8.84
C THR A 226 5.89 -11.10 -8.67
N PHE A 227 6.79 -10.93 -9.64
CA PHE A 227 8.17 -11.37 -9.50
C PHE A 227 9.06 -10.21 -9.05
N SER A 228 10.15 -10.55 -8.36
CA SER A 228 11.12 -9.58 -7.82
C SER A 228 11.63 -8.61 -8.88
N GLY A 229 12.01 -9.11 -10.07
CA GLY A 229 12.49 -8.26 -11.16
C GLY A 229 11.43 -7.27 -11.64
N THR A 230 10.18 -7.70 -11.79
CA THR A 230 9.08 -6.79 -12.14
C THR A 230 8.79 -5.75 -11.06
N LEU A 231 8.98 -6.09 -9.78
CA LEU A 231 8.88 -5.13 -8.67
C LEU A 231 10.04 -4.13 -8.70
N VAL A 232 11.26 -4.57 -9.00
CA VAL A 232 12.42 -3.67 -9.14
C VAL A 232 12.24 -2.69 -10.28
N GLU A 233 11.59 -3.07 -11.39
CA GLU A 233 11.25 -2.14 -12.47
C GLU A 233 10.03 -1.27 -12.09
N GLY A 234 9.00 -1.87 -11.50
CA GLY A 234 7.73 -1.24 -11.13
C GLY A 234 6.81 -0.90 -12.31
N VAL A 235 7.24 -1.20 -13.53
CA VAL A 235 6.51 -0.96 -14.78
C VAL A 235 6.53 -2.21 -15.62
N ILE A 236 5.40 -2.55 -16.24
CA ILE A 236 5.30 -3.59 -17.25
C ILE A 236 4.50 -3.09 -18.44
N ASN A 237 5.04 -3.28 -19.65
CA ASN A 237 4.43 -2.80 -20.89
C ASN A 237 4.01 -1.30 -20.84
N GLY A 238 4.89 -0.46 -20.29
CA GLY A 238 4.67 0.99 -20.14
C GLY A 238 3.60 1.40 -19.12
N LYS A 239 3.06 0.46 -18.33
CA LYS A 239 2.06 0.72 -17.28
C LYS A 239 2.63 0.37 -15.90
N PRO A 240 2.19 1.05 -14.83
CA PRO A 240 2.52 0.63 -13.47
C PRO A 240 2.13 -0.85 -13.26
N LEU A 241 3.03 -1.61 -12.63
CA LEU A 241 2.78 -3.01 -12.31
C LEU A 241 1.57 -3.12 -11.36
N ASP A 242 0.71 -4.10 -11.65
CA ASP A 242 -0.43 -4.40 -10.79
C ASP A 242 -0.01 -5.26 -9.60
N VAL A 243 -0.52 -4.88 -8.42
CA VAL A 243 -0.41 -5.66 -7.20
C VAL A 243 -1.80 -5.88 -6.64
N PHE A 244 -2.22 -7.14 -6.60
CA PHE A 244 -3.50 -7.53 -6.04
C PHE A 244 -3.45 -7.60 -4.51
N ILE A 245 -4.55 -7.22 -3.88
CA ILE A 245 -4.71 -7.19 -2.42
C ILE A 245 -5.98 -7.97 -2.07
N ALA A 246 -5.90 -8.89 -1.11
CA ALA A 246 -7.07 -9.57 -0.55
C ALA A 246 -6.99 -9.58 0.98
N GLY A 247 -8.13 -9.39 1.65
CA GLY A 247 -8.19 -9.35 3.11
C GLY A 247 -9.53 -8.85 3.66
N ASP A 248 -9.87 -9.25 4.88
CA ASP A 248 -11.19 -8.98 5.49
C ASP A 248 -11.27 -7.63 6.19
N ASN A 249 -10.12 -7.01 6.49
CA ASN A 249 -10.06 -5.69 7.11
C ASN A 249 -9.80 -4.61 6.05
N ASN A 250 -10.82 -3.79 5.75
CA ASN A 250 -10.74 -2.74 4.74
C ASN A 250 -9.72 -1.64 5.07
N GLU A 251 -9.51 -1.32 6.36
CA GLU A 251 -8.50 -0.35 6.77
C GLU A 251 -7.08 -0.89 6.48
N ALA A 252 -6.80 -2.15 6.83
CA ALA A 252 -5.53 -2.80 6.55
C ALA A 252 -5.26 -2.89 5.04
N LYS A 253 -6.25 -3.28 4.24
CA LYS A 253 -6.14 -3.26 2.77
C LYS A 253 -5.83 -1.86 2.25
N GLY A 254 -6.47 -0.84 2.79
CA GLY A 254 -6.22 0.56 2.43
C GLY A 254 -4.79 1.02 2.74
N VAL A 255 -4.24 0.61 3.88
CA VAL A 255 -2.84 0.89 4.25
C VAL A 255 -1.87 0.21 3.29
N VAL A 256 -2.07 -1.07 2.98
CA VAL A 256 -1.25 -1.82 2.03
C VAL A 256 -1.35 -1.23 0.61
N ALA A 257 -2.56 -0.83 0.18
CA ALA A 257 -2.76 -0.15 -1.10
C ALA A 257 -1.98 1.16 -1.18
N ASN A 258 -1.95 1.95 -0.10
CA ASN A 258 -1.17 3.19 -0.08
C ASN A 258 0.34 2.94 -0.18
N LEU A 259 0.88 1.89 0.45
CA LEU A 259 2.28 1.50 0.30
C LEU A 259 2.62 1.12 -1.15
N ILE A 260 1.74 0.35 -1.79
CA ILE A 260 1.87 -0.06 -3.20
C ILE A 260 1.84 1.17 -4.11
N GLU A 261 0.85 2.04 -3.94
CA GLU A 261 0.69 3.25 -4.75
C GLU A 261 1.80 4.28 -4.52
N SER A 262 2.34 4.41 -3.30
CA SER A 262 3.46 5.30 -3.04
C SER A 262 4.74 4.81 -3.70
N GLY A 263 4.94 3.48 -3.77
CA GLY A 263 6.02 2.84 -4.52
C GLY A 263 5.89 2.90 -6.05
N GLY A 264 4.88 3.61 -6.57
CA GLY A 264 4.67 3.82 -8.01
C GLY A 264 3.97 2.66 -8.71
N LEU A 265 3.34 1.74 -7.97
CA LEU A 265 2.60 0.60 -8.49
C LEU A 265 1.08 0.88 -8.52
N ARG A 266 0.29 -0.03 -9.11
CA ARG A 266 -1.17 0.03 -9.07
C ARG A 266 -1.72 -1.05 -8.13
N ALA A 267 -2.31 -0.62 -7.03
CA ALA A 267 -3.04 -1.50 -6.11
C ALA A 267 -4.40 -1.90 -6.69
N ILE A 268 -4.73 -3.18 -6.65
CA ILE A 268 -6.02 -3.74 -7.08
C ILE A 268 -6.63 -4.54 -5.93
N ASP A 269 -7.77 -4.10 -5.40
CA ASP A 269 -8.50 -4.86 -4.38
C ASP A 269 -9.22 -6.05 -5.04
N ALA A 270 -8.79 -7.25 -4.70
CA ALA A 270 -9.34 -8.53 -5.16
C ALA A 270 -10.46 -9.04 -4.23
N GLY A 271 -10.78 -8.33 -3.15
CA GLY A 271 -11.91 -8.63 -2.26
C GLY A 271 -11.51 -9.17 -0.88
N PRO A 272 -12.32 -10.09 -0.30
CA PRO A 272 -12.07 -10.66 1.02
C PRO A 272 -10.85 -11.59 1.02
N LEU A 273 -10.40 -12.04 2.20
CA LEU A 273 -9.19 -12.89 2.33
C LEU A 273 -9.32 -14.20 1.54
N GLU A 274 -10.54 -14.72 1.39
CA GLU A 274 -10.87 -15.89 0.55
C GLU A 274 -10.35 -15.77 -0.89
N SER A 275 -10.29 -14.57 -1.45
CA SER A 275 -9.74 -14.34 -2.80
C SER A 275 -8.26 -14.74 -2.92
N ALA A 276 -7.54 -14.89 -1.80
CA ALA A 276 -6.17 -15.39 -1.79
C ALA A 276 -6.03 -16.78 -2.41
N ARG A 277 -7.07 -17.63 -2.32
CA ARG A 277 -7.09 -18.96 -2.99
C ARG A 277 -6.89 -18.82 -4.50
N ALA A 278 -7.60 -17.87 -5.11
CA ALA A 278 -7.48 -17.59 -6.53
C ALA A 278 -6.16 -16.89 -6.87
N LEU A 279 -5.67 -15.99 -6.02
CA LEU A 279 -4.38 -15.32 -6.23
C LEU A 279 -3.19 -16.29 -6.17
N GLU A 280 -3.21 -17.25 -5.25
CA GLU A 280 -2.18 -18.31 -5.15
C GLU A 280 -2.26 -19.26 -6.35
N GLY A 281 -3.47 -19.67 -6.74
CA GLY A 281 -3.68 -20.48 -7.94
C GLY A 281 -3.24 -19.77 -9.22
N MET A 282 -3.54 -18.48 -9.35
CA MET A 282 -3.08 -17.65 -10.46
C MET A 282 -1.56 -17.61 -10.53
N GLN A 283 -0.89 -17.44 -9.38
CA GLN A 283 0.56 -17.41 -9.34
C GLN A 283 1.19 -18.78 -9.62
N LEU A 284 0.59 -19.89 -9.18
CA LEU A 284 1.05 -21.24 -9.53
C LEU A 284 1.14 -21.41 -11.04
N ILE A 285 0.10 -20.98 -11.77
CA ILE A 285 0.09 -21.01 -13.23
C ILE A 285 1.13 -20.06 -13.80
N HIS A 286 1.23 -18.84 -13.27
CA HIS A 286 2.20 -17.85 -13.74
C HIS A 286 3.65 -18.34 -13.59
N ILE A 287 4.00 -18.98 -12.47
CA ILE A 287 5.29 -19.63 -12.23
C ILE A 287 5.54 -20.73 -13.27
N ARG A 288 4.57 -21.63 -13.48
CA ARG A 288 4.69 -22.74 -14.43
C ARG A 288 4.98 -22.29 -15.86
N LEU A 289 4.48 -21.11 -16.25
CA LEU A 289 4.66 -20.57 -17.60
C LEU A 289 6.04 -19.93 -17.83
N GLN A 290 6.84 -19.64 -16.79
CA GLN A 290 8.08 -18.86 -16.97
C GLN A 290 9.11 -19.56 -17.85
N GLU A 291 9.34 -20.86 -17.61
CA GLU A 291 10.29 -21.65 -18.40
C GLU A 291 9.80 -21.83 -19.84
N GLN A 292 8.52 -22.21 -20.00
CA GLN A 292 7.90 -22.41 -21.30
C GLN A 292 7.95 -21.15 -22.18
N LEU A 293 7.73 -19.97 -21.59
CA LEU A 293 7.71 -18.70 -22.31
C LEU A 293 9.09 -18.01 -22.37
N GLY A 294 10.10 -18.54 -21.68
CA GLY A 294 11.45 -17.95 -21.64
C GLY A 294 11.47 -16.52 -21.06
N THR A 295 10.55 -16.21 -20.15
CA THR A 295 10.35 -14.84 -19.63
C THR A 295 11.34 -14.46 -18.54
N ASN A 296 12.18 -15.40 -18.08
CA ASN A 296 13.21 -15.18 -17.05
C ASN A 296 12.69 -14.46 -15.79
N TRP A 297 11.47 -14.81 -15.34
CA TRP A 297 10.83 -14.19 -14.17
C TRP A 297 10.56 -12.69 -14.33
N MET A 298 10.52 -12.17 -15.56
CA MET A 298 10.26 -10.76 -15.89
C MET A 298 8.88 -10.52 -16.51
N SER A 299 7.96 -11.48 -16.38
CA SER A 299 6.56 -11.31 -16.80
C SER A 299 5.67 -10.92 -15.63
N GLY A 300 4.55 -10.29 -15.90
CA GLY A 300 3.61 -9.81 -14.88
C GLY A 300 2.17 -9.94 -15.35
N ILE A 301 1.26 -9.90 -14.39
CA ILE A 301 -0.18 -9.97 -14.65
C ILE A 301 -0.71 -8.55 -14.63
N GLN A 302 -1.39 -8.12 -15.69
CA GLN A 302 -1.92 -6.78 -15.84
C GLN A 302 -3.42 -6.83 -16.18
N ILE A 303 -4.24 -6.11 -15.41
CA ILE A 303 -5.64 -5.87 -15.73
C ILE A 303 -5.73 -4.70 -16.73
N THR A 304 -6.27 -4.97 -17.92
CA THR A 304 -6.47 -3.96 -18.96
C THR A 304 -7.95 -3.75 -19.24
N SER A 305 -8.28 -2.54 -19.71
CA SER A 305 -9.61 -2.16 -20.20
C SER A 305 -9.41 -1.27 -21.41
N GLU A 306 -10.23 -1.45 -22.45
CA GLU A 306 -10.35 -0.51 -23.57
C GLU A 306 -11.38 0.60 -23.30
N VAL A 307 -12.18 0.42 -22.24
CA VAL A 307 -13.21 1.36 -21.75
C VAL A 307 -12.58 2.37 -20.80
#